data_AF-A0A2E1MR38-F1
#
_entry.id   AF-A0A2E1MR38-F1
#
_cell.length_a   1.000
_cell.length_b   1.000
_cell.length_c   1.000
_cell.angle_alpha   90.00
_cell.angle_beta   90.00
_cell.angle_gamma   90.00
#
_symmetry.space_group_name_H-M   'P 1'
#
loop_
_entity.id
_entity.type
_entity.pdbx_description
1 polymer ?
#
loop_
_entity_poly.entity_id
_entity_poly.type
_entity_poly.pdbx_seq_one_letter_code
_entity_poly.pdbx_strand_id
1 'polypeptide(L)'
;ILDLAPKLGDILVPELIKEIGSPEKILAYGKAGIVGLKGEIEHASAFIHTLRFGNKFRDAVGGTSYLSFTNTRGPAGSKISIPMMHKTDSGLRPYYLTHEFTIHDAPFDNEIVIAIGGASTGRAHARTGDRYQDMKEMGIEQK
;
A
#
# COMPACT_ATOMS: atom_id res chain seq x y z
N ILE A 1 -8.45 0.83 -17.40
CA ILE A 1 -8.33 1.22 -15.97
C ILE A 1 -9.69 1.22 -15.27
N LEU A 2 -10.65 2.04 -15.69
CA LEU A 2 -11.94 2.19 -15.00
C LEU A 2 -12.71 0.88 -14.79
N ASP A 3 -12.62 -0.04 -15.76
CA ASP A 3 -13.32 -1.33 -15.71
C ASP A 3 -12.53 -2.42 -14.97
N LEU A 4 -11.20 -2.29 -14.90
CA LEU A 4 -10.30 -3.32 -14.35
C LEU A 4 -9.91 -3.04 -12.90
N ALA A 5 -9.72 -1.77 -12.53
CA ALA A 5 -9.31 -1.38 -11.18
C ALA A 5 -10.29 -1.87 -10.09
N PRO A 6 -11.63 -1.77 -10.23
CA PRO A 6 -12.55 -2.35 -9.25
C PRO A 6 -12.40 -3.87 -9.13
N LYS A 7 -12.30 -4.57 -10.27
CA LYS A 7 -12.18 -6.03 -10.33
C LYS A 7 -10.88 -6.53 -9.68
N LEU A 8 -9.77 -5.80 -9.87
CA LEU A 8 -8.53 -6.10 -9.17
C LEU A 8 -8.69 -5.98 -7.66
N GLY A 9 -9.43 -4.96 -7.18
CA GLY A 9 -9.74 -4.84 -5.75
C GLY A 9 -10.57 -6.01 -5.24
N ASP A 10 -11.58 -6.43 -6.01
CA ASP A 10 -12.45 -7.57 -5.68
C ASP A 10 -11.72 -8.92 -5.64
N ILE A 11 -10.55 -9.03 -6.28
CA ILE A 11 -9.70 -10.23 -6.27
C ILE A 11 -8.63 -10.14 -5.18
N LEU A 12 -7.86 -9.06 -5.15
CA LEU A 12 -6.67 -8.96 -4.29
C LEU A 12 -7.03 -8.83 -2.81
N VAL A 13 -8.10 -8.10 -2.48
CA VAL A 13 -8.46 -7.81 -1.07
C VAL A 13 -8.89 -9.06 -0.32
N PRO A 14 -9.80 -9.91 -0.85
CA PRO A 14 -10.17 -11.16 -0.17
C PRO A 14 -9.00 -12.12 0.02
N GLU A 15 -8.12 -12.27 -0.99
CA GLU A 15 -6.95 -13.14 -0.88
C GLU A 15 -5.98 -12.65 0.21
N LEU A 16 -5.68 -11.34 0.26
CA LEU A 16 -4.83 -10.80 1.32
C LEU A 16 -5.45 -10.98 2.72
N ILE A 17 -6.75 -10.74 2.86
CA ILE A 17 -7.47 -10.92 4.14
C ILE A 17 -7.41 -12.38 4.59
N LYS A 18 -7.59 -13.32 3.66
CA LYS A 18 -7.51 -14.75 3.91
C LYS A 18 -6.12 -15.16 4.39
N GLU A 19 -5.05 -14.68 3.74
CA GLU A 19 -3.67 -14.97 4.14
C GLU A 19 -3.33 -14.40 5.54
N ILE A 20 -3.82 -13.21 5.87
CA ILE A 20 -3.63 -12.61 7.21
C ILE A 20 -4.56 -13.25 8.26
N GLY A 21 -5.68 -13.81 7.81
CA GLY A 21 -6.66 -14.57 8.59
C GLY A 21 -7.88 -13.79 9.05
N SER A 22 -7.86 -12.45 9.03
CA SER A 22 -9.06 -11.62 9.24
C SER A 22 -8.82 -10.15 8.87
N PRO A 23 -9.88 -9.37 8.53
CA PRO A 23 -9.74 -7.94 8.25
C PRO A 23 -9.35 -7.13 9.49
N GLU A 24 -9.77 -7.54 10.69
CA GLU A 24 -9.44 -6.88 11.95
C GLU A 24 -7.94 -6.97 12.26
N LYS A 25 -7.32 -8.10 11.91
CA LYS A 25 -5.88 -8.32 12.08
C LYS A 25 -5.04 -7.41 11.20
N ILE A 26 -5.58 -6.80 10.15
CA ILE A 26 -4.82 -5.86 9.32
C ILE A 26 -4.72 -4.53 10.06
N LEU A 27 -3.53 -4.18 10.55
CA LEU A 27 -3.25 -2.95 11.29
C LEU A 27 -2.56 -1.88 10.43
N ALA A 28 -1.80 -2.30 9.42
CA ALA A 28 -1.21 -1.40 8.44
C ALA A 28 -1.45 -1.89 7.02
N TYR A 29 -1.54 -0.96 6.07
CA TYR A 29 -1.79 -1.29 4.66
C TYR A 29 -1.02 -0.39 3.69
N GLY A 30 -0.94 -0.84 2.44
CA GLY A 30 -0.28 -0.11 1.37
C GLY A 30 -0.60 -0.71 0.00
N LYS A 31 -0.12 -0.04 -1.03
CA LYS A 31 -0.26 -0.47 -2.43
C LYS A 31 0.97 -0.14 -3.25
N ALA A 32 1.15 -0.83 -4.36
CA ALA A 32 2.19 -0.53 -5.34
C ALA A 32 1.68 -0.75 -6.75
N GLY A 33 2.21 0.02 -7.69
CA GLY A 33 2.03 -0.20 -9.12
C GLY A 33 3.36 -0.08 -9.84
N ILE A 34 3.68 -1.04 -10.70
CA ILE A 34 4.82 -0.95 -11.60
C ILE A 34 4.37 -1.20 -13.04
N VAL A 35 4.73 -0.30 -13.94
CA VAL A 35 4.42 -0.40 -15.38
C VAL A 35 5.66 -0.80 -16.16
N GLY A 36 5.48 -1.64 -17.17
CA GLY A 36 6.51 -2.05 -18.12
C GLY A 36 7.01 -0.90 -19.01
N LEU A 37 8.10 -1.16 -19.72
CA LEU A 37 8.82 -0.12 -20.47
C LEU A 37 8.06 0.46 -21.67
N LYS A 38 7.03 -0.18 -22.20
CA LYS A 38 6.15 0.38 -23.25
C LYS A 38 4.95 1.15 -22.69
N GLY A 39 4.77 1.21 -21.37
CA GLY A 39 3.78 2.06 -20.73
C GLY A 39 4.37 3.36 -20.18
N GLU A 40 3.51 4.16 -19.54
CA GLU A 40 3.87 5.39 -18.84
C GLU A 40 3.49 5.30 -17.35
N ILE A 41 4.14 6.12 -16.52
CA ILE A 41 3.95 6.12 -15.07
C ILE A 41 2.48 6.34 -14.67
N GLU A 42 1.75 7.12 -15.48
CA GLU A 42 0.33 7.40 -15.26
C GLU A 42 -0.56 6.17 -15.38
N HIS A 43 -0.13 5.14 -16.12
CA HIS A 43 -0.86 3.88 -16.17
C HIS A 43 -0.90 3.20 -14.80
N ALA A 44 0.23 3.13 -14.09
CA ALA A 44 0.28 2.61 -12.72
C ALA A 44 -0.50 3.52 -11.75
N SER A 45 -0.27 4.84 -11.86
CA SER A 45 -0.97 5.86 -11.07
C SER A 45 -2.49 5.73 -11.17
N ALA A 46 -3.02 5.58 -12.38
CA ALA A 46 -4.46 5.53 -12.63
C ALA A 46 -5.13 4.30 -12.00
N PHE A 47 -4.41 3.17 -11.86
CA PHE A 47 -4.90 2.00 -11.15
C PHE A 47 -4.86 2.18 -9.63
N ILE A 48 -3.75 2.68 -9.08
CA ILE A 48 -3.59 2.71 -7.62
C ILE A 48 -4.25 3.93 -6.97
N HIS A 49 -4.41 5.06 -7.67
CA HIS A 49 -4.97 6.29 -7.09
C HIS A 49 -6.49 6.42 -7.24
N THR A 50 -7.12 5.62 -8.10
CA THR A 50 -8.57 5.64 -8.19
C THR A 50 -9.21 5.10 -6.92
N LEU A 51 -10.24 5.80 -6.42
CA LEU A 51 -11.05 5.36 -5.29
C LEU A 51 -11.73 4.02 -5.56
N ARG A 52 -11.97 3.70 -6.85
CA ARG A 52 -12.59 2.45 -7.28
C ARG A 52 -11.75 1.21 -6.95
N PHE A 53 -10.46 1.38 -6.71
CA PHE A 53 -9.55 0.33 -6.23
C PHE A 53 -9.22 0.53 -4.76
N GLY A 54 -8.69 1.71 -4.38
CA GLY A 54 -8.21 1.95 -3.02
C GLY A 54 -9.29 1.80 -1.94
N ASN A 55 -10.53 2.21 -2.21
CA ASN A 55 -11.61 2.08 -1.23
C ASN A 55 -12.00 0.63 -0.99
N LYS A 56 -11.85 -0.26 -1.97
CA LYS A 56 -12.14 -1.70 -1.77
C LYS A 56 -11.34 -2.26 -0.61
N PHE A 57 -10.04 -1.97 -0.57
CA PHE A 57 -9.20 -2.44 0.53
C PHE A 57 -9.45 -1.64 1.82
N ARG A 58 -9.54 -0.31 1.71
CA ARG A 58 -9.74 0.57 2.87
C ARG A 58 -11.02 0.22 3.64
N ASP A 59 -12.13 0.09 2.93
CA ASP A 59 -13.46 -0.13 3.50
C ASP A 59 -13.54 -1.56 4.09
N ALA A 60 -12.95 -2.56 3.41
CA ALA A 60 -12.93 -3.94 3.87
C ALA A 60 -12.23 -4.16 5.23
N VAL A 61 -11.30 -3.28 5.61
CA VAL A 61 -10.56 -3.39 6.88
C VAL A 61 -10.90 -2.31 7.90
N GLY A 62 -11.91 -1.49 7.61
CA GLY A 62 -12.30 -0.34 8.46
C GLY A 62 -11.22 0.74 8.55
N GLY A 63 -10.42 0.92 7.50
CA GLY A 63 -9.39 1.95 7.45
C GLY A 63 -9.94 3.34 7.17
N THR A 64 -9.30 4.37 7.71
CA THR A 64 -9.64 5.78 7.47
C THR A 64 -8.47 6.58 6.90
N SER A 65 -7.25 6.08 7.05
CA SER A 65 -6.04 6.71 6.51
C SER A 65 -5.90 6.51 4.99
N TYR A 66 -4.87 7.12 4.42
CA TYR A 66 -4.48 6.84 3.04
C TYR A 66 -3.62 5.58 2.97
N LEU A 67 -3.88 4.73 1.98
CA LEU A 67 -2.94 3.67 1.63
C LEU A 67 -1.68 4.32 1.05
N SER A 68 -0.55 4.20 1.77
CA SER A 68 0.76 4.57 1.26
C SER A 68 1.07 3.80 -0.02
N PHE A 69 1.82 4.41 -0.92
CA PHE A 69 1.98 3.90 -2.27
C PHE A 69 3.37 4.09 -2.86
N THR A 70 3.67 3.25 -3.85
CA THR A 70 4.70 3.50 -4.87
C THR A 70 4.10 3.29 -6.25
N ASN A 71 4.51 4.12 -7.20
CA ASN A 71 4.22 3.97 -8.63
C ASN A 71 5.55 4.13 -9.37
N THR A 72 5.99 3.08 -10.06
CA THR A 72 7.28 3.06 -10.75
C THR A 72 7.13 2.53 -12.17
N ARG A 73 8.16 2.75 -12.99
CA ARG A 73 8.29 2.15 -14.33
C ARG A 73 9.61 1.39 -14.37
N GLY A 74 9.59 0.15 -14.86
CA GLY A 74 10.79 -0.68 -14.91
C GLY A 74 10.60 -1.95 -15.73
N PRO A 75 11.71 -2.61 -16.11
CA PRO A 75 11.67 -3.92 -16.77
C PRO A 75 11.21 -5.03 -15.82
N ALA A 76 10.96 -6.22 -16.37
CA ALA A 76 10.77 -7.45 -15.60
C ALA A 76 11.87 -7.67 -14.55
N GLY A 77 11.49 -8.19 -13.39
CA GLY A 77 12.42 -8.41 -12.27
C GLY A 77 12.77 -7.15 -11.47
N SER A 78 12.20 -5.99 -11.82
CA SER A 78 12.33 -4.77 -11.02
C SER A 78 11.76 -4.96 -9.61
N LYS A 79 12.39 -4.32 -8.63
CA LYS A 79 11.93 -4.32 -7.24
C LYS A 79 10.56 -3.64 -7.10
N ILE A 80 9.64 -4.32 -6.43
CA ILE A 80 8.35 -3.79 -6.01
C ILE A 80 8.41 -3.54 -4.50
N SER A 81 8.12 -2.30 -4.09
CA SER A 81 8.15 -1.88 -2.69
C SER A 81 6.77 -1.40 -2.27
N ILE A 82 6.17 -2.05 -1.28
CA ILE A 82 4.88 -1.65 -0.71
C ILE A 82 5.14 -0.97 0.64
N PRO A 83 5.18 0.37 0.69
CA PRO A 83 5.19 1.09 1.96
C PRO A 83 3.82 0.92 2.63
N MET A 84 3.81 0.75 3.94
CA MET A 84 2.57 0.65 4.72
C MET A 84 2.57 1.64 5.89
N MET A 85 1.37 2.09 6.26
CA MET A 85 1.09 2.92 7.43
C MET A 85 -0.13 2.36 8.17
N HIS A 86 -0.31 2.74 9.44
CA HIS A 86 -1.45 2.25 10.24
C HIS A 86 -2.78 2.66 9.59
N LYS A 87 -3.71 1.71 9.49
CA LYS A 87 -4.92 1.84 8.67
C LYS A 87 -5.85 2.98 9.11
N THR A 88 -5.83 3.39 10.36
CA THR A 88 -6.67 4.48 10.88
C THR A 88 -5.91 5.72 11.33
N ASP A 89 -4.57 5.67 11.36
CA ASP A 89 -3.76 6.77 11.90
C ASP A 89 -2.36 6.81 11.25
N SER A 90 -2.18 7.69 10.27
CA SER A 90 -0.89 7.84 9.59
C SER A 90 0.22 8.44 10.48
N GLY A 91 -0.09 8.93 11.68
CA GLY A 91 0.89 9.43 12.66
C GLY A 91 1.57 8.34 13.48
N LEU A 92 1.02 7.11 13.51
CA LEU A 92 1.58 6.00 14.28
C LEU A 92 2.81 5.39 13.61
N ARG A 93 3.96 6.02 13.88
CA ARG A 93 5.28 5.65 13.37
C ARG A 93 5.67 4.18 13.56
N PRO A 94 5.26 3.43 14.61
CA PRO A 94 5.56 1.99 14.69
C PRO A 94 5.08 1.17 13.48
N TYR A 95 4.08 1.66 12.75
CA TYR A 95 3.51 1.00 11.57
C TYR A 95 4.06 1.48 10.23
N TYR A 96 5.07 2.34 10.23
CA TYR A 96 5.80 2.65 8.99
C TYR A 96 6.63 1.42 8.61
N LEU A 97 6.10 0.65 7.68
CA LEU A 97 6.65 -0.62 7.24
C LEU A 97 6.92 -0.56 5.75
N THR A 98 7.76 -1.47 5.26
CA THR A 98 7.96 -1.67 3.84
C THR A 98 8.12 -3.17 3.59
N HIS A 99 7.33 -3.70 2.67
CA HIS A 99 7.52 -5.04 2.15
C HIS A 99 8.08 -4.94 0.73
N GLU A 100 9.15 -5.67 0.45
CA GLU A 100 9.80 -5.67 -0.87
C GLU A 100 9.80 -7.07 -1.45
N PHE A 101 9.51 -7.17 -2.75
CA PHE A 101 9.59 -8.41 -3.51
C PHE A 101 9.85 -8.11 -4.99
N THR A 102 10.09 -9.16 -5.77
CA THR A 102 10.28 -9.11 -7.22
C THR A 102 9.46 -10.22 -7.86
N ILE A 103 8.93 -9.97 -9.06
CA ILE A 103 8.42 -11.04 -9.95
C ILE A 103 9.44 -11.16 -11.08
N HIS A 104 10.11 -12.32 -11.17
CA HIS A 104 11.31 -12.46 -12.02
C HIS A 104 11.05 -12.15 -13.50
N ASP A 105 9.86 -12.44 -14.00
CA ASP A 105 9.46 -12.28 -15.39
C ASP A 105 8.42 -11.16 -15.62
N ALA A 106 8.08 -10.37 -14.59
CA ALA A 106 7.08 -9.31 -14.70
C ALA A 106 7.52 -7.97 -14.08
N PRO A 107 6.94 -6.84 -14.54
CA PRO A 107 6.08 -6.71 -15.72
C PRO A 107 6.86 -6.89 -17.03
N PHE A 108 6.28 -7.58 -18.02
CA PHE A 108 6.76 -7.40 -19.39
C PHE A 108 6.54 -5.96 -19.86
N ASP A 109 7.20 -5.59 -20.96
CA ASP A 109 7.19 -4.23 -21.49
C ASP A 109 5.79 -3.62 -21.62
N ASN A 110 4.80 -4.41 -22.04
CA ASN A 110 3.41 -3.99 -22.27
C ASN A 110 2.45 -4.35 -21.11
N GLU A 111 2.97 -4.63 -19.92
CA GLU A 111 2.19 -5.04 -18.75
C GLU A 111 2.26 -4.04 -17.60
N ILE A 112 1.39 -4.27 -16.61
CA ILE A 112 1.37 -3.53 -15.34
C ILE A 112 1.16 -4.55 -14.22
N VAL A 113 1.97 -4.47 -13.17
CA VAL A 113 1.75 -5.21 -11.92
C VAL A 113 1.17 -4.25 -10.89
N ILE A 114 0.06 -4.65 -10.27
CA ILE A 114 -0.59 -3.95 -9.16
C ILE A 114 -0.54 -4.86 -7.94
N ALA A 115 -0.10 -4.33 -6.81
CA ALA A 115 0.00 -5.06 -5.56
C ALA A 115 -0.61 -4.29 -4.39
N ILE A 116 -1.08 -5.02 -3.39
CA ILE A 116 -1.48 -4.50 -2.08
C ILE A 116 -0.71 -5.24 -1.00
N GLY A 117 -0.50 -4.58 0.14
CA GLY A 117 0.15 -5.17 1.30
C GLY A 117 -0.63 -4.88 2.55
N GLY A 118 -0.63 -5.84 3.49
CA GLY A 118 -1.19 -5.72 4.81
C GLY A 118 -0.21 -6.25 5.85
N ALA A 119 -0.20 -5.66 7.04
CA ALA A 119 0.59 -6.14 8.16
C ALA A 119 -0.25 -6.25 9.43
N SER A 120 -0.01 -7.30 10.21
CA SER A 120 -0.72 -7.58 11.45
C SER A 120 -0.08 -6.99 12.70
N THR A 121 1.12 -6.45 12.57
CA THR A 121 1.90 -5.85 13.66
C THR A 121 2.69 -4.66 13.14
N GLY A 122 3.17 -3.81 14.06
CA GLY A 122 4.17 -2.79 13.74
C GLY A 122 5.58 -3.38 13.62
N ARG A 123 6.60 -2.52 13.52
CA ARG A 123 8.01 -2.95 13.53
C ARG A 123 8.33 -3.71 14.82
N ALA A 124 9.01 -4.85 14.70
CA ALA A 124 9.39 -5.71 15.82
C ALA A 124 10.16 -5.00 16.96
N HIS A 125 10.91 -3.95 16.64
CA HIS A 125 11.71 -3.19 17.58
C HIS A 125 11.42 -1.68 17.52
N ALA A 126 10.14 -1.29 17.38
CA ALA A 126 9.74 0.11 17.36
C ALA A 126 10.18 0.83 18.66
N ARG A 127 10.99 1.88 18.52
CA ARG A 127 11.61 2.62 19.65
C ARG A 127 11.94 4.08 19.33
N THR A 128 11.25 4.64 18.34
CA THR A 128 11.55 5.95 17.77
C THR A 128 10.43 6.95 18.01
N GLY A 129 9.56 6.74 18.99
CA GLY A 129 8.36 7.57 19.21
C GLY A 129 7.34 7.52 18.06
N ASP A 130 6.44 8.50 18.01
CA ASP A 130 5.47 8.74 16.95
C ASP A 130 5.36 10.22 16.56
N ARG A 131 4.50 10.56 15.60
CA ARG A 131 4.35 11.95 15.12
C ARG A 131 3.94 12.90 16.25
N TYR A 132 3.17 12.42 17.22
CA TYR A 132 2.57 13.22 18.28
C TYR A 132 3.58 13.57 19.36
N GLN A 133 4.45 12.62 19.69
CA GLN A 133 5.59 12.87 20.55
C GLN A 133 6.49 13.96 19.96
N ASP A 134 6.86 13.86 18.69
CA ASP A 134 7.67 14.89 18.01
C ASP A 134 6.98 16.26 18.06
N MET A 135 5.68 16.33 17.73
CA MET A 135 4.93 17.60 17.76
C MET A 135 4.94 18.22 19.15
N LYS A 136 4.76 17.42 20.21
CA LYS A 136 4.83 17.89 21.60
C LYS A 136 6.22 18.40 21.96
N GLU A 137 7.27 17.66 21.61
CA GLU A 137 8.67 18.05 21.87
C GLU A 137 9.07 19.33 21.10
N MET A 138 8.48 19.54 19.91
CA MET A 138 8.68 20.73 19.09
C MET A 138 7.77 21.91 19.47
N GLY A 139 6.86 21.75 20.44
CA GLY A 139 5.90 22.79 20.83
C GLY A 139 4.85 23.11 19.76
N ILE A 140 4.52 22.15 18.88
CA ILE A 140 3.52 22.30 17.83
C ILE A 140 2.17 21.76 18.33
N GLU A 141 1.15 22.63 18.36
CA GLU A 141 -0.23 22.21 18.66
C GLU A 141 -0.83 21.40 17.51
N GLN A 142 -1.58 20.34 17.85
CA GLN A 142 -2.37 19.60 16.86
C GLN A 142 -3.55 20.47 16.43
N LYS A 143 -3.68 20.68 15.10
CA LYS A 143 -4.85 21.30 14.49
C LYS A 143 -5.98 20.31 14.31
#